data_AF-A0A965UGR3-F1
#
_entry.id   AF-A0A965UGR3-F1
#
_cell.length_a   1.000
_cell.length_b   1.000
_cell.length_c   1.000
_cell.angle_alpha   90.00
_cell.angle_beta   90.00
_cell.angle_gamma   90.00
#
_symmetry.space_group_name_H-M   'P 1'
#
loop_
_entity.id
_entity.type
_entity.pdbx_description
1 polymer ?
#
loop_
_entity_poly.entity_id
_entity_poly.type
_entity_poly.pdbx_seq_one_letter_code
_entity_poly.pdbx_strand_id
1 'polypeptide(L)'
;MKLIKNLFSGWTPDRFLRLALGIIIGIIYVFDGQAVYLLFAVFLLVQAFLNMGCGCATSNCTTASGKDKKTEYEFEKIKTTKTDV
;
A
#
# COMPACT_ATOMS: atom_id res chain seq x y z
N MET A 1 22.10 -22.80 -9.27
CA MET A 1 21.04 -21.77 -9.49
C MET A 1 19.59 -22.24 -9.30
N LYS A 2 19.28 -23.53 -9.07
CA LYS A 2 17.88 -23.97 -8.87
C LYS A 2 17.29 -23.55 -7.51
N LEU A 3 18.11 -23.55 -6.46
CA LEU A 3 17.68 -23.22 -5.08
C LEU A 3 17.24 -21.75 -4.94
N ILE A 4 18.02 -20.82 -5.49
CA ILE A 4 17.71 -19.38 -5.48
C ILE A 4 16.42 -19.11 -6.24
N LYS A 5 16.23 -19.74 -7.41
CA LYS A 5 15.00 -19.60 -8.19
C LYS A 5 13.77 -20.09 -7.42
N ASN A 6 13.89 -21.20 -6.70
CA ASN A 6 12.78 -21.74 -5.90
C ASN A 6 12.43 -20.86 -4.70
N LEU A 7 13.45 -20.24 -4.07
CA LEU A 7 13.26 -19.35 -2.93
C LEU A 7 12.53 -18.07 -3.32
N PHE A 8 12.86 -17.50 -4.48
CA PHE A 8 12.22 -16.30 -5.01
C PHE A 8 10.96 -16.59 -5.86
N SER A 9 10.67 -17.84 -6.19
CA SER A 9 9.49 -18.22 -6.99
C SER A 9 8.14 -17.92 -6.31
N GLY A 10 8.14 -17.79 -4.98
CA GLY A 10 6.95 -17.45 -4.18
C GLY A 10 6.93 -15.99 -3.69
N TRP A 11 7.88 -15.16 -4.10
CA TRP A 11 7.95 -13.77 -3.68
C TRP A 11 7.15 -12.88 -4.63
N THR A 12 6.22 -12.13 -4.07
CA THR A 12 5.45 -11.11 -4.78
C THR A 12 6.19 -9.77 -4.75
N PRO A 13 6.01 -8.90 -5.76
CA PRO A 13 6.70 -7.61 -5.84
C PRO A 13 6.44 -6.70 -4.61
N ASP A 14 5.27 -6.81 -3.99
CA ASP A 14 4.94 -6.06 -2.76
C ASP A 14 5.80 -6.50 -1.56
N ARG A 15 6.19 -7.78 -1.46
CA ARG A 15 7.14 -8.22 -0.42
C ARG A 15 8.50 -7.56 -0.59
N PHE A 16 8.99 -7.47 -1.82
CA PHE A 16 10.28 -6.82 -2.10
C PHE A 16 10.25 -5.33 -1.74
N LEU A 17 9.14 -4.64 -2.04
CA LEU A 17 8.97 -3.25 -1.67
C LEU A 17 9.00 -3.05 -0.15
N ARG A 18 8.23 -3.85 0.60
CA ARG A 18 8.21 -3.77 2.07
C ARG A 18 9.57 -4.11 2.68
N LEU A 19 10.25 -5.12 2.14
CA LEU A 19 11.60 -5.50 2.56
C LEU A 19 12.58 -4.34 2.35
N ALA A 20 12.58 -3.73 1.16
CA ALA A 20 13.45 -2.62 0.83
C ALA A 20 13.18 -1.40 1.74
N LEU A 21 11.91 -1.02 1.91
CA LEU A 21 11.52 0.08 2.79
C LEU A 21 11.89 -0.18 4.25
N GLY A 22 11.66 -1.40 4.76
CA GLY A 22 12.03 -1.79 6.12
C GLY A 22 13.53 -1.68 6.36
N ILE A 23 14.36 -2.11 5.40
CA ILE A 23 15.83 -1.95 5.47
C ILE A 23 16.22 -0.47 5.45
N ILE A 24 15.68 0.32 4.52
CA ILE A 24 15.99 1.76 4.40
C ILE A 24 15.66 2.49 5.71
N ILE A 25 14.45 2.27 6.25
CA ILE A 25 14.03 2.90 7.51
C ILE A 25 14.88 2.39 8.69
N GLY A 26 15.27 1.11 8.68
CA GLY A 26 16.22 0.58 9.66
C GLY A 26 17.57 1.28 9.62
N ILE A 27 18.08 1.60 8.43
CA ILE A 27 19.30 2.41 8.26
C ILE A 27 19.08 3.83 8.79
N ILE A 28 17.95 4.47 8.48
CA ILE A 28 17.60 5.80 9.01
C ILE A 28 17.60 5.79 10.54
N TYR A 29 17.04 4.75 11.16
CA TYR A 29 17.07 4.58 12.61
C TYR A 29 18.50 4.54 13.18
N VAL A 30 19.45 3.90 12.49
CA VAL A 30 20.85 3.87 12.96
C VAL A 30 21.47 5.27 13.03
N PHE A 31 21.09 6.17 12.12
CA PHE A 31 21.63 7.53 12.09
C PHE A 31 20.88 8.51 13.00
N ASP A 32 19.55 8.42 13.06
CA ASP A 32 18.70 9.38 13.76
C ASP A 32 18.35 8.95 15.20
N GLY A 33 18.30 7.63 15.45
CA GLY A 33 18.06 7.07 16.78
C GLY A 33 16.62 7.14 17.29
N GLN A 34 15.68 7.76 16.57
CA GLN A 34 14.29 7.82 17.01
C GLN A 34 13.59 6.46 16.95
N ALA A 35 12.99 6.05 18.08
CA ALA A 35 12.30 4.77 18.23
C ALA A 35 11.15 4.55 17.23
N VAL A 36 10.54 5.63 16.72
CA VAL A 36 9.49 5.57 15.69
C VAL A 36 10.01 4.89 14.41
N TYR A 37 11.23 5.21 13.97
CA TYR A 37 11.82 4.59 12.79
C TYR A 37 12.08 3.09 13.02
N LEU A 38 12.55 2.71 14.21
CA LEU A 38 12.73 1.30 14.53
C LEU A 38 11.41 0.53 14.51
N LEU A 39 10.34 1.09 15.10
CA LEU A 39 9.01 0.47 15.06
C LEU A 39 8.52 0.26 13.62
N PHE A 40 8.64 1.27 12.77
CA PHE A 40 8.24 1.15 11.36
C PHE A 40 9.11 0.16 10.58
N ALA A 41 10.43 0.15 10.80
CA ALA A 41 11.33 -0.80 10.18
C ALA A 41 10.97 -2.24 10.56
N VAL A 42 10.80 -2.52 11.85
CA VAL A 42 10.42 -3.84 12.36
C VAL A 42 9.05 -4.25 11.82
N PHE A 43 8.06 -3.36 11.85
CA PHE A 43 6.72 -3.63 11.32
C PHE A 43 6.75 -4.05 9.85
N LEU A 44 7.46 -3.30 9.00
CA LEU A 44 7.57 -3.59 7.57
C LEU A 44 8.35 -4.88 7.30
N LEU A 45 9.41 -5.15 8.05
CA LEU A 45 10.18 -6.38 7.92
C LEU A 45 9.36 -7.60 8.34
N VAL A 46 8.65 -7.53 9.47
CA VAL A 46 7.76 -8.62 9.93
C VAL A 46 6.66 -8.89 8.89
N GLN A 47 6.06 -7.85 8.31
CA GLN A 47 5.09 -7.99 7.22
C GLN A 47 5.69 -8.65 5.97
N ALA A 48 6.92 -8.29 5.59
CA ALA A 48 7.61 -8.90 4.46
C ALA A 48 7.93 -10.38 4.70
N PHE A 49 8.35 -10.74 5.92
CA PHE A 49 8.64 -12.13 6.31
C PHE A 49 7.38 -13.00 6.38
N LEU A 50 6.32 -12.50 6.99
CA LEU A 50 5.05 -13.24 7.14
C LEU A 50 4.19 -13.22 5.87
N ASN A 51 4.61 -12.48 4.83
CA ASN A 51 3.77 -12.18 3.66
C ASN A 51 2.39 -11.60 4.01
N MET A 52 2.30 -10.95 5.15
CA MET A 52 1.06 -10.30 5.54
C MET A 52 1.14 -8.88 5.02
N GLY A 53 0.27 -8.56 4.06
CA GLY A 53 -0.02 -7.18 3.72
C GLY A 53 -0.76 -6.46 4.85
N CYS A 54 -0.98 -5.16 4.68
CA CYS A 54 -1.84 -4.39 5.59
C CYS A 54 -3.28 -4.93 5.45
N GLY A 55 -3.64 -5.85 6.35
CA GLY A 55 -4.81 -6.72 6.26
C GLY A 55 -6.12 -6.05 6.70
N CYS A 56 -6.58 -5.03 5.98
CA CYS A 56 -8.00 -4.73 5.91
C CYS A 56 -8.60 -5.54 4.74
N ALA A 57 -9.08 -6.75 5.05
CA ALA A 57 -9.89 -7.63 4.22
C ALA A 57 -9.36 -8.07 2.84
N THR A 58 -9.67 -9.32 2.50
CA THR A 58 -9.46 -10.02 1.22
C THR A 58 -10.12 -9.36 0.00
N SER A 59 -10.58 -8.11 0.09
CA SER A 59 -11.12 -7.34 -1.02
C SER A 59 -11.09 -5.87 -0.66
N ASN A 60 -10.46 -5.02 -1.48
CA ASN A 60 -10.88 -3.63 -1.83
C ASN A 60 -9.76 -2.61 -2.09
N CYS A 61 -8.47 -2.98 -2.03
CA CYS A 61 -7.41 -2.18 -2.67
C CYS A 61 -7.02 -2.77 -4.02
N THR A 62 -8.01 -3.17 -4.82
CA THR A 62 -7.81 -3.32 -6.26
C THR A 62 -8.16 -1.97 -6.87
N THR A 63 -7.23 -1.31 -7.55
CA THR A 63 -7.66 -0.41 -8.63
C THR A 63 -8.53 -1.26 -9.53
N ALA A 64 -9.80 -0.89 -9.70
CA ALA A 64 -10.69 -1.64 -10.54
C ALA A 64 -10.08 -1.67 -11.95
N SER A 65 -9.43 -2.78 -12.33
CA SER A 65 -9.22 -3.12 -13.73
C SER A 65 -10.54 -3.67 -14.28
N GLY A 66 -11.60 -2.90 -14.07
CA GLY A 66 -12.89 -3.09 -14.68
C GLY A 66 -13.02 -1.95 -15.65
N LYS A 67 -13.04 -2.28 -16.95
CA LYS A 67 -13.38 -1.37 -18.06
C LYS A 67 -14.29 -0.26 -17.56
N ASP A 68 -13.84 0.98 -17.64
CA ASP A 68 -14.61 2.18 -17.32
C ASP A 68 -16.02 2.04 -17.91
N LYS A 69 -16.98 1.64 -17.08
CA LYS A 69 -18.37 1.93 -17.38
C LYS A 69 -18.48 3.41 -17.09
N LYS A 70 -18.44 4.24 -18.14
CA LYS A 70 -18.90 5.63 -18.09
C LYS A 70 -20.23 5.63 -17.32
N THR A 71 -20.18 6.00 -16.05
CA THR A 71 -21.36 6.43 -15.32
C THR A 71 -21.65 7.81 -15.88
N GLU A 72 -22.61 7.86 -16.79
CA GLU A 72 -23.23 9.09 -17.25
C GLU A 72 -23.94 9.69 -16.03
N TYR A 73 -23.26 10.62 -15.36
CA TYR A 73 -23.86 11.37 -14.28
C TYR A 73 -24.78 12.42 -14.90
N GLU A 74 -26.09 12.21 -14.82
CA GLU A 74 -27.05 13.27 -15.09
C GLU A 74 -27.06 14.21 -13.88
N PHE A 75 -26.44 15.38 -14.04
CA PHE A 75 -26.48 16.41 -13.01
C PHE A 75 -27.88 17.02 -12.96
N GLU A 76 -28.67 16.68 -11.95
CA GLU A 76 -29.89 17.42 -11.65
C GLU A 76 -29.48 18.86 -11.29
N LYS A 77 -29.82 19.81 -12.17
CA LYS A 77 -29.57 21.24 -11.94
C LYS A 77 -30.34 21.68 -10.70
N ILE A 78 -29.63 21.86 -9.59
CA ILE A 78 -30.14 22.54 -8.40
C ILE A 78 -30.61 23.93 -8.83
N LYS A 79 -31.92 24.20 -8.77
CA LYS A 79 -32.45 25.55 -8.99
C LYS A 79 -32.05 26.40 -7.79
N THR A 80 -30.96 27.15 -7.91
CA THR A 80 -30.61 28.21 -6.96
C THR A 80 -31.62 29.34 -7.11
N THR A 81 -32.63 29.38 -6.25
CA THR A 81 -33.33 30.64 -5.96
C THR A 81 -32.40 31.47 -5.08
N LYS A 82 -31.59 32.32 -5.70
CA LYS A 82 -31.01 33.45 -4.99
C LYS A 82 -32.16 34.38 -4.61
N THR A 83 -32.38 34.59 -3.33
CA THR A 83 -32.98 35.82 -2.84
C THR A 83 -31.82 36.60 -2.27
N ASP A 84 -31.32 37.55 -3.07
CA ASP A 84 -30.46 38.62 -2.56
C ASP A 84 -31.28 39.42 -1.53
N VAL A 85 -30.79 39.47 -0.29
CA VAL A 85 -31.22 40.42 0.75
C VAL A 85 -29.97 41.01 1.38
#